data_AF-A0A1X0ZRS4-F1
#
_entry.id   AF-A0A1X0ZRS4-F1
#
_cell.length_a   1.000
_cell.length_b   1.000
_cell.length_c   1.000
_cell.angle_alpha   90.00
_cell.angle_beta   90.00
_cell.angle_gamma   90.00
#
_symmetry.space_group_name_H-M   'P 1'
#
loop_
_entity.id
_entity.type
_entity.pdbx_description
1 polymer ?
#
loop_
_entity_poly.entity_id
_entity_poly.type
_entity_poly.pdbx_seq_one_letter_code
_entity_poly.pdbx_strand_id
1 'polypeptide(L)'
;MKKRADLSSSKGQSGFTLIELSVVLAIMTLMAMFSVPKFMESINEKRTGLTIQETQAVLDAARTYRMKNGAWPGDSTCSNAKSVLEGTTPPMLSGVSNKNKFNAPISTQCTTYTFSITQNIIQDWDGDVANGLPSTTITDTANHTIKTTIGVPGTEPALSSKLSRVSTGNAEDNRMRATLYMGGQTIAEGGDIQLATANPTITAQNGSLNLASATNDVSIAPGNILTVDNIKLRTRNNALLSDLLPNYVQKGTYLVRHGWGVIKPTCSNGGVPKASLRPGMMSGGYDPGVTGSGIFGFVYRLIDNGSMWIVQTDIWGTAEERNKLDSLVDVYCYYP
;
A
#
# COMPACT_ATOMS: atom_id res chain seq x y z
N MET A 1 54.32 -87.13 -64.97
CA MET A 1 54.97 -85.90 -64.51
C MET A 1 54.15 -85.30 -63.37
N LYS A 2 54.70 -85.29 -62.15
CA LYS A 2 54.03 -84.82 -60.92
C LYS A 2 54.67 -83.47 -60.56
N LYS A 3 53.96 -82.35 -60.78
CA LYS A 3 54.44 -81.00 -60.45
C LYS A 3 54.06 -80.70 -58.99
N ARG A 4 55.06 -80.43 -58.16
CA ARG A 4 54.91 -79.84 -56.82
C ARG A 4 54.62 -78.34 -56.98
N ALA A 5 53.77 -77.79 -56.12
CA ALA A 5 53.60 -76.36 -55.96
C ALA A 5 53.58 -76.03 -54.47
N ASP A 6 54.34 -75.00 -54.12
CA ASP A 6 54.85 -74.64 -52.81
C ASP A 6 53.80 -74.13 -51.81
N LEU A 7 54.04 -74.44 -50.54
CA LEU A 7 53.34 -73.88 -49.37
C LEU A 7 53.87 -72.46 -49.10
N SER A 8 53.00 -71.46 -49.33
CA SER A 8 53.21 -70.08 -48.90
C SER A 8 53.00 -69.94 -47.38
N SER A 9 54.01 -69.44 -46.69
CA SER A 9 54.00 -69.09 -45.27
C SER A 9 53.10 -67.87 -45.01
N SER A 10 51.88 -68.08 -44.51
CA SER A 10 51.11 -67.00 -43.88
C SER A 10 51.67 -66.71 -42.49
N LYS A 11 52.15 -65.49 -42.27
CA LYS A 11 52.44 -65.00 -40.92
C LYS A 11 51.13 -65.01 -40.14
N GLY A 12 51.05 -65.83 -39.10
CA GLY A 12 49.88 -65.95 -38.24
C GLY A 12 49.53 -64.61 -37.62
N GLN A 13 48.37 -64.07 -37.99
CA GLN A 13 47.71 -63.04 -37.20
C GLN A 13 47.27 -63.70 -35.90
N SER A 14 47.95 -63.40 -34.79
CA SER A 14 47.46 -63.76 -33.45
C SER A 14 46.20 -62.94 -33.18
N GLY A 15 45.03 -63.56 -33.32
CA GLY A 15 43.77 -62.95 -32.94
C GLY A 15 43.74 -62.67 -31.44
N PHE A 16 43.25 -61.50 -31.05
CA PHE A 16 42.99 -61.13 -29.66
C PHE A 16 42.13 -62.20 -28.98
N THR A 17 42.50 -62.58 -27.76
CA THR A 17 41.69 -63.53 -26.98
C THR A 17 40.43 -62.85 -26.44
N LEU A 18 39.33 -63.60 -26.34
CA LEU A 18 38.06 -63.07 -25.83
C LEU A 18 38.18 -62.56 -24.39
N ILE A 19 39.08 -63.16 -23.60
CA ILE A 19 39.38 -62.74 -22.23
C ILE A 19 40.19 -61.42 -22.18
N GLU A 20 41.09 -61.19 -23.12
CA GLU A 20 41.86 -59.95 -23.19
C GLU A 20 40.97 -58.77 -23.58
N LEU A 21 40.04 -58.98 -24.51
CA LEU A 21 39.01 -57.99 -24.83
C LEU A 21 38.09 -57.72 -23.62
N SER A 22 37.68 -58.75 -22.88
CA SER A 22 36.78 -58.56 -21.74
C SER A 22 37.42 -57.80 -20.58
N VAL A 23 38.70 -58.05 -20.29
CA VAL A 23 39.46 -57.31 -19.27
C VAL A 23 39.66 -55.85 -19.70
N VAL A 24 40.01 -55.59 -20.95
CA VAL A 24 40.19 -54.23 -21.47
C VAL A 24 38.87 -53.44 -21.44
N LEU A 25 37.76 -54.06 -21.83
CA LEU A 25 36.43 -53.45 -21.73
C LEU A 25 36.05 -53.17 -20.26
N ALA A 26 36.38 -54.08 -19.33
CA ALA A 26 36.10 -53.89 -17.90
C ALA A 26 36.87 -52.71 -17.29
N ILE A 27 38.13 -52.51 -17.68
CA ILE A 27 38.93 -51.36 -17.21
C ILE A 27 38.41 -50.06 -17.86
N MET A 28 38.10 -50.06 -19.15
CA MET A 28 37.57 -48.88 -19.85
C MET A 28 36.23 -48.43 -19.29
N THR A 29 35.32 -49.36 -18.96
CA THR A 29 34.01 -49.01 -18.36
C THR A 29 34.19 -48.41 -16.97
N LEU A 30 35.12 -48.94 -16.17
CA LEU A 30 35.44 -48.41 -14.85
C LEU A 30 36.04 -47.00 -14.94
N MET A 31 37.00 -46.77 -15.83
CA MET A 31 37.58 -45.44 -16.05
C MET A 31 36.55 -44.44 -16.58
N ALA A 32 35.69 -44.86 -17.51
CA ALA A 32 34.62 -44.01 -18.04
C ALA A 32 33.63 -43.59 -16.95
N MET A 33 33.25 -44.52 -16.05
CA MET A 33 32.31 -44.24 -14.96
C MET A 33 32.79 -43.09 -14.05
N PHE A 34 34.08 -43.05 -13.72
CA PHE A 34 34.63 -41.98 -12.87
C PHE A 34 34.93 -40.68 -13.64
N SER A 35 35.25 -40.76 -14.93
CA SER A 35 35.70 -39.60 -15.71
C SER A 35 34.55 -38.76 -16.28
N VAL A 36 33.40 -39.38 -16.57
CA VAL A 36 32.25 -38.72 -17.21
C VAL A 36 31.69 -37.54 -16.40
N PRO A 37 31.47 -37.63 -15.07
CA PRO A 37 30.93 -36.51 -14.29
C PRO A 37 31.81 -35.26 -14.36
N LYS A 38 33.14 -35.42 -14.24
CA LYS A 38 34.10 -34.31 -14.30
C LYS A 38 34.20 -33.69 -15.69
N PHE A 39 34.08 -34.52 -16.73
CA PHE A 39 34.06 -34.01 -18.09
C PHE A 39 32.79 -33.18 -18.37
N MET A 40 31.63 -33.61 -17.85
CA MET A 40 30.38 -32.86 -17.97
C MET A 40 30.43 -31.52 -17.24
N GLU A 41 31.02 -31.47 -16.04
CA GLU A 41 31.25 -30.23 -15.28
C GLU A 41 32.11 -29.24 -16.10
N SER A 42 33.24 -29.69 -16.67
CA SER A 42 34.11 -28.86 -17.51
C SER A 42 33.43 -28.37 -18.80
N ILE A 43 32.58 -29.19 -19.42
CA ILE A 43 31.79 -28.75 -20.57
C ILE A 43 30.83 -27.64 -20.15
N ASN A 44 30.12 -27.81 -19.04
CA ASN A 44 29.15 -26.83 -18.57
C ASN A 44 29.82 -25.53 -18.16
N GLU A 45 31.01 -25.56 -17.55
CA GLU A 45 31.82 -24.37 -17.26
C GLU A 45 32.15 -23.59 -18.54
N LYS A 46 32.57 -24.28 -19.61
CA LYS A 46 32.81 -23.66 -20.93
C LYS A 46 31.53 -23.10 -21.53
N ARG A 47 30.40 -23.80 -21.39
CA ARG A 47 29.09 -23.32 -21.85
C ARG A 47 28.68 -22.06 -21.09
N THR A 48 28.92 -21.99 -19.79
CA THR A 48 28.70 -20.82 -18.94
C THR A 48 29.51 -19.64 -19.44
N GLY A 49 30.83 -19.80 -19.58
CA GLY A 49 31.71 -18.72 -20.06
C GLY A 49 31.31 -18.18 -21.45
N LEU A 50 31.00 -19.08 -22.40
CA LEU A 50 30.53 -18.68 -23.72
C LEU A 50 29.14 -18.03 -23.69
N THR A 51 28.23 -18.50 -22.84
CA THR A 51 26.89 -17.90 -22.70
C THR A 51 26.98 -16.50 -22.12
N ILE A 52 27.86 -16.28 -21.13
CA ILE A 52 28.14 -14.95 -20.57
C ILE A 52 28.66 -14.02 -21.67
N GLN A 53 29.66 -14.45 -22.43
CA GLN A 53 30.26 -13.67 -23.51
C GLN A 53 29.25 -13.32 -24.61
N GLU A 54 28.46 -14.30 -25.08
CA GLU A 54 27.43 -14.09 -26.10
C GLU A 54 26.34 -13.14 -25.59
N THR A 55 25.92 -13.28 -24.33
CA THR A 55 24.92 -12.39 -23.72
C THR A 55 25.45 -10.96 -23.63
N GLN A 56 26.71 -10.76 -23.19
CA GLN A 56 27.34 -9.43 -23.16
C GLN A 56 27.42 -8.80 -24.55
N ALA A 57 27.80 -9.59 -25.58
CA ALA A 57 27.85 -9.10 -26.96
C ALA A 57 26.50 -8.58 -27.45
N VAL A 58 25.40 -9.29 -27.14
CA VAL A 58 24.04 -8.82 -27.48
C VAL A 58 23.68 -7.53 -26.74
N LEU A 59 24.01 -7.44 -25.44
CA LEU A 59 23.72 -6.24 -24.64
C LEU A 59 24.51 -5.03 -25.13
N ASP A 60 25.77 -5.18 -25.46
CA ASP A 60 26.62 -4.09 -25.94
C ASP A 60 26.22 -3.63 -27.34
N ALA A 61 25.83 -4.56 -28.21
CA ALA A 61 25.22 -4.24 -29.49
C ALA A 61 23.92 -3.44 -29.31
N ALA A 62 23.04 -3.85 -28.37
CA ALA A 62 21.80 -3.14 -28.07
C ALA A 62 22.05 -1.74 -27.49
N ARG A 63 23.03 -1.56 -26.60
CA ARG A 63 23.45 -0.26 -26.07
C ARG A 63 23.93 0.66 -27.18
N THR A 64 24.81 0.15 -28.03
CA THR A 64 25.36 0.92 -29.15
C THR A 64 24.26 1.31 -30.14
N TYR A 65 23.30 0.42 -30.40
CA TYR A 65 22.17 0.70 -31.28
C TYR A 65 21.32 1.84 -30.72
N ARG A 66 21.01 1.79 -29.42
CA ARG A 66 20.26 2.86 -28.76
C ARG A 66 21.00 4.18 -28.73
N MET A 67 22.32 4.17 -28.49
CA MET A 67 23.13 5.39 -28.55
C MET A 67 23.07 6.07 -29.93
N LYS A 68 22.96 5.29 -31.01
CA LYS A 68 22.87 5.82 -32.38
C LYS A 68 21.45 6.25 -32.77
N ASN A 69 20.44 5.48 -32.36
CA ASN A 69 19.08 5.61 -32.90
C ASN A 69 18.06 6.19 -31.89
N GLY A 70 18.45 6.40 -30.63
CA GLY A 70 17.59 6.89 -29.56
C GLY A 70 16.57 5.87 -29.02
N ALA A 71 16.42 4.71 -29.66
CA ALA A 71 15.50 3.64 -29.28
C ALA A 71 16.22 2.28 -29.22
N TRP A 72 15.64 1.33 -28.48
CA TRP A 72 16.14 -0.05 -28.46
C TRP A 72 15.90 -0.75 -29.81
N PRO A 73 16.73 -1.74 -30.19
CA PRO A 73 16.57 -2.47 -31.45
C PRO A 73 15.32 -3.37 -31.44
N GLY A 74 14.59 -3.39 -32.55
CA GLY A 74 13.43 -4.27 -32.74
C GLY A 74 12.10 -3.52 -32.82
N ASP A 75 11.02 -4.28 -32.62
CA ASP A 75 9.65 -3.79 -32.47
C ASP A 75 9.42 -3.11 -31.11
N SER A 76 8.17 -2.74 -30.79
CA SER A 76 7.81 -2.08 -29.53
C SER A 76 8.15 -2.91 -28.27
N THR A 77 8.34 -4.21 -28.42
CA THR A 77 8.70 -5.14 -27.34
C THR A 77 10.13 -5.67 -27.45
N CYS A 78 10.86 -5.28 -28.50
CA CYS A 78 12.18 -5.78 -28.86
C CYS A 78 12.24 -7.32 -29.05
N SER A 79 11.16 -7.95 -29.49
CA SER A 79 11.12 -9.42 -29.68
C SER A 79 12.06 -9.91 -30.80
N ASN A 80 12.27 -9.08 -31.81
CA ASN A 80 13.14 -9.31 -32.97
C ASN A 80 14.47 -8.53 -32.90
N ALA A 81 14.84 -8.02 -31.72
CA ALA A 81 16.03 -7.18 -31.52
C ALA A 81 17.30 -7.78 -32.13
N LYS A 82 17.50 -9.08 -31.93
CA LYS A 82 18.69 -9.78 -32.40
C LYS A 82 18.82 -9.75 -33.93
N SER A 83 17.71 -9.98 -34.64
CA SER A 83 17.65 -9.90 -36.10
C SER A 83 17.96 -8.49 -36.61
N VAL A 84 17.44 -7.46 -35.92
CA VAL A 84 17.74 -6.06 -36.25
C VAL A 84 19.23 -5.76 -36.05
N LEU A 85 19.84 -6.22 -34.96
CA LEU A 85 21.25 -6.01 -34.68
C LEU A 85 22.17 -6.70 -35.70
N GLU A 86 21.81 -7.91 -36.14
CA GLU A 86 22.53 -8.65 -37.19
C GLU A 86 22.38 -8.00 -38.58
N GLY A 87 21.23 -7.37 -38.85
CA GLY A 87 20.93 -6.71 -40.12
C GLY A 87 21.48 -5.28 -40.28
N THR A 88 22.17 -4.74 -39.28
CA THR A 88 22.80 -3.41 -39.37
C THR A 88 24.02 -3.40 -40.31
N THR A 89 24.37 -2.23 -40.86
CA THR A 89 25.55 -2.08 -41.74
C THR A 89 26.51 -1.03 -41.17
N PRO A 90 27.68 -1.43 -40.63
CA PRO A 90 28.16 -2.80 -40.41
C PRO A 90 27.35 -3.53 -39.31
N PRO A 91 27.34 -4.88 -39.31
CA PRO A 91 26.58 -5.66 -38.34
C PRO A 91 27.11 -5.41 -36.94
N MET A 92 26.24 -4.92 -36.06
CA MET A 92 26.54 -4.61 -34.66
C MET A 92 26.57 -5.87 -33.80
N LEU A 93 25.98 -6.96 -34.27
CA LEU A 93 26.04 -8.29 -33.69
C LEU A 93 26.35 -9.31 -34.79
N SER A 94 27.31 -10.21 -34.55
CA SER A 94 27.66 -11.27 -35.48
C SER A 94 28.07 -12.54 -34.74
N GLY A 95 27.76 -13.70 -35.29
CA GLY A 95 28.21 -14.99 -34.78
C GLY A 95 27.52 -15.51 -33.52
N VAL A 96 26.46 -14.84 -33.04
CA VAL A 96 25.69 -15.29 -31.87
C VAL A 96 24.48 -16.12 -32.32
N SER A 97 24.31 -17.31 -31.74
CA SER A 97 23.16 -18.19 -32.02
C SER A 97 21.86 -17.65 -31.41
N ASN A 98 20.70 -18.05 -31.94
CA ASN A 98 19.38 -17.79 -31.30
C ASN A 98 19.15 -18.64 -30.05
N LYS A 99 20.05 -19.57 -29.76
CA LYS A 99 20.06 -20.40 -28.57
C LYS A 99 21.37 -20.24 -27.84
N ASN A 100 21.31 -20.27 -26.51
CA ASN A 100 22.51 -20.30 -25.68
C ASN A 100 23.23 -21.64 -25.77
N LYS A 101 24.37 -21.77 -25.08
CA LYS A 101 25.17 -23.02 -25.11
C LYS A 101 24.54 -24.18 -24.34
N PHE A 102 23.42 -23.94 -23.68
CA PHE A 102 22.56 -24.95 -23.05
C PHE A 102 21.35 -25.35 -23.93
N ASN A 103 21.32 -24.92 -25.20
CA ASN A 103 20.26 -25.20 -26.16
C ASN A 103 18.88 -24.60 -25.79
N ALA A 104 18.85 -23.62 -24.90
CA ALA A 104 17.66 -22.83 -24.59
C ALA A 104 17.59 -21.58 -25.48
N PRO A 105 16.39 -21.11 -25.85
CA PRO A 105 16.23 -19.89 -26.64
C PRO A 105 16.73 -18.66 -25.88
N ILE A 106 17.32 -17.71 -26.61
CA ILE A 106 17.64 -16.37 -26.11
C ILE A 106 16.50 -15.44 -26.52
N SER A 107 15.72 -14.97 -25.55
CA SER A 107 14.59 -14.07 -25.80
C SER A 107 14.94 -12.65 -25.37
N THR A 108 14.66 -11.68 -26.23
CA THR A 108 14.88 -10.25 -25.96
C THR A 108 13.56 -9.56 -25.66
N GLN A 109 13.58 -8.64 -24.69
CA GLN A 109 12.42 -7.84 -24.31
C GLN A 109 12.86 -6.43 -23.93
N CYS A 110 12.07 -5.40 -24.23
CA CYS A 110 12.37 -4.04 -23.82
C CYS A 110 11.14 -3.25 -23.35
N THR A 111 11.44 -2.15 -22.67
CA THR A 111 10.52 -1.05 -22.36
C THR A 111 11.14 0.24 -22.91
N THR A 112 10.49 1.39 -22.69
CA THR A 112 11.06 2.70 -23.00
C THR A 112 12.45 2.91 -22.38
N TYR A 113 12.70 2.34 -21.19
CA TYR A 113 13.90 2.59 -20.39
C TYR A 113 14.84 1.39 -20.22
N THR A 114 14.40 0.18 -20.57
CA THR A 114 15.19 -1.04 -20.30
C THR A 114 15.24 -1.96 -21.50
N PHE A 115 16.35 -2.65 -21.69
CA PHE A 115 16.48 -3.80 -22.57
C PHE A 115 16.89 -5.01 -21.74
N SER A 116 16.30 -6.16 -22.02
CA SER A 116 16.50 -7.36 -21.23
C SER A 116 16.60 -8.61 -22.10
N ILE A 117 17.40 -9.55 -21.62
CA ILE A 117 17.58 -10.87 -22.21
C ILE A 117 17.14 -11.90 -21.17
N THR A 118 16.22 -12.76 -21.56
CA THR A 118 15.72 -13.88 -20.76
C THR A 118 16.12 -15.18 -21.43
N GLN A 119 16.69 -16.11 -20.66
CA GLN A 119 17.10 -17.41 -21.14
C GLN A 119 17.09 -18.43 -19.99
N ASN A 120 16.78 -19.69 -20.32
CA ASN A 120 16.86 -20.78 -19.36
C ASN A 120 18.27 -21.35 -19.34
N ILE A 121 18.76 -21.68 -18.16
CA ILE A 121 20.01 -22.39 -17.93
C ILE A 121 19.67 -23.79 -17.39
N ILE A 122 20.68 -24.62 -17.18
CA ILE A 122 20.53 -25.90 -16.47
C ILE A 122 20.62 -25.70 -14.96
N GLN A 123 20.10 -26.67 -14.21
CA GLN A 123 20.20 -26.72 -12.76
C GLN A 123 21.67 -26.55 -12.30
N ASP A 124 21.85 -25.83 -11.19
CA ASP A 124 23.12 -25.50 -10.51
C ASP A 124 24.04 -24.51 -11.25
N TRP A 125 23.83 -24.28 -12.55
CA TRP A 125 24.67 -23.37 -13.36
C TRP A 125 24.02 -22.00 -13.61
N ASP A 126 22.75 -21.82 -13.27
CA ASP A 126 22.04 -20.54 -13.36
C ASP A 126 22.67 -19.46 -12.47
N GLY A 127 23.09 -19.84 -11.26
CA GLY A 127 23.84 -18.98 -10.35
C GLY A 127 25.18 -18.52 -10.93
N ASP A 128 25.95 -19.43 -11.55
CA ASP A 128 27.25 -19.11 -12.15
C ASP A 128 27.11 -18.14 -13.32
N VAL A 129 26.15 -18.37 -14.21
CA VAL A 129 25.87 -17.46 -15.33
C VAL A 129 25.37 -16.11 -14.80
N ALA A 130 24.48 -16.11 -13.80
CA ALA A 130 23.95 -14.88 -13.21
C ALA A 130 25.04 -14.05 -12.51
N ASN A 131 26.00 -14.69 -11.85
CA ASN A 131 27.13 -14.01 -11.21
C ASN A 131 28.15 -13.47 -12.23
N GLY A 132 28.28 -14.13 -13.38
CA GLY A 132 29.16 -13.68 -14.47
C GLY A 132 28.61 -12.53 -15.32
N LEU A 133 27.32 -12.20 -15.18
CA LEU A 133 26.66 -11.14 -15.93
C LEU A 133 26.24 -9.98 -15.01
N PRO A 134 26.54 -8.73 -15.38
CA PRO A 134 26.08 -7.59 -14.60
C PRO A 134 24.56 -7.45 -14.73
N SER A 135 23.89 -7.08 -13.64
CA SER A 135 22.46 -6.80 -13.63
C SER A 135 21.57 -7.98 -14.04
N THR A 136 22.00 -9.19 -13.66
CA THR A 136 21.28 -10.44 -13.87
C THR A 136 20.60 -10.89 -12.59
N THR A 137 19.38 -11.39 -12.73
CA THR A 137 18.59 -11.95 -11.63
C THR A 137 18.00 -13.28 -12.07
N ILE A 138 17.95 -14.25 -11.17
CA ILE A 138 17.20 -15.48 -11.36
C ILE A 138 15.72 -15.14 -11.16
N THR A 139 14.92 -15.24 -12.22
CA THR A 139 13.49 -14.86 -12.20
C THR A 139 12.57 -16.04 -11.91
N ASP A 140 13.04 -17.26 -12.16
CA ASP A 140 12.30 -18.49 -11.90
C ASP A 140 13.31 -19.60 -11.52
N THR A 141 13.29 -20.01 -10.25
CA THR A 141 14.17 -21.05 -9.72
C THR A 141 13.77 -22.45 -10.14
N ALA A 142 12.52 -22.68 -10.55
CA ALA A 142 12.05 -24.00 -10.99
C ALA A 142 12.49 -24.31 -12.43
N ASN A 143 12.55 -23.27 -13.28
CA ASN A 143 12.99 -23.39 -14.67
C ASN A 143 14.43 -22.90 -14.91
N HIS A 144 15.15 -22.50 -13.86
CA HIS A 144 16.51 -21.96 -13.93
C HIS A 144 16.62 -20.78 -14.91
N THR A 145 15.60 -19.93 -14.90
CA THR A 145 15.48 -18.81 -15.85
C THR A 145 16.21 -17.60 -15.30
N ILE A 146 17.18 -17.11 -16.06
CA ILE A 146 17.88 -15.86 -15.76
C ILE A 146 17.36 -14.74 -16.64
N LYS A 147 17.28 -13.54 -16.07
CA LYS A 147 16.98 -12.31 -16.78
C LYS A 147 18.08 -11.30 -16.53
N THR A 148 18.74 -10.89 -17.60
CA THR A 148 19.76 -9.82 -17.58
C THR A 148 19.12 -8.54 -18.10
N THR A 149 19.17 -7.45 -17.34
CA THR A 149 18.52 -6.19 -17.72
C THR A 149 19.52 -5.04 -17.71
N ILE A 150 19.52 -4.26 -18.78
CA ILE A 150 20.28 -3.02 -18.91
C ILE A 150 19.31 -1.84 -19.00
N GLY A 151 19.66 -0.73 -18.34
CA GLY A 151 18.95 0.54 -18.46
C GLY A 151 19.41 1.31 -19.69
N VAL A 152 18.80 2.46 -19.93
CA VAL A 152 19.36 3.42 -20.89
C VAL A 152 20.78 3.81 -20.43
N PRO A 153 21.73 4.03 -21.36
CA PRO A 153 23.07 4.47 -20.99
C PRO A 153 23.02 5.68 -20.06
N GLY A 154 23.75 5.61 -18.94
CA GLY A 154 23.74 6.64 -17.89
C GLY A 154 22.66 6.45 -16.80
N THR A 155 21.85 5.39 -16.85
CA THR A 155 20.90 5.03 -15.79
C THR A 155 21.14 3.62 -15.27
N GLU A 156 20.77 3.38 -14.02
CA GLU A 156 20.78 2.05 -13.43
C GLU A 156 19.49 1.29 -13.80
N PRO A 157 19.57 0.01 -14.20
CA PRO A 157 18.38 -0.78 -14.46
C PRO A 157 17.57 -1.00 -13.18
N ALA A 158 16.24 -0.92 -13.28
CA ALA A 158 15.33 -1.24 -12.18
C ALA A 158 15.30 -2.74 -11.91
N LEU A 159 16.29 -3.24 -11.16
CA LEU A 159 16.42 -4.65 -10.81
C LEU A 159 15.62 -4.97 -9.55
N SER A 160 14.92 -6.11 -9.57
CA SER A 160 14.21 -6.59 -8.39
C SER A 160 15.16 -6.82 -7.21
N SER A 161 16.42 -7.18 -7.46
CA SER A 161 17.44 -7.41 -6.42
C SER A 161 17.95 -6.14 -5.75
N LYS A 162 17.63 -4.94 -6.25
CA LYS A 162 18.03 -3.66 -5.64
C LYS A 162 17.17 -3.25 -4.46
N LEU A 163 16.03 -3.91 -4.29
CA LEU A 163 15.17 -3.80 -3.12
C LEU A 163 15.45 -5.02 -2.24
N SER A 164 16.05 -4.80 -1.07
CA SER A 164 16.09 -5.83 -0.04
C SER A 164 14.65 -6.17 0.37
N ARG A 165 14.30 -7.45 0.34
CA ARG A 165 12.98 -7.97 0.77
C ARG A 165 13.13 -9.05 1.85
N VAL A 166 14.27 -9.10 2.51
CA VAL A 166 14.57 -10.15 3.48
C VAL A 166 13.99 -9.74 4.82
N SER A 167 12.83 -10.33 5.18
CA SER A 167 12.17 -10.09 6.48
C SER A 167 12.92 -10.73 7.66
N THR A 168 13.70 -11.79 7.41
CA THR A 168 14.44 -12.56 8.42
C THR A 168 15.90 -12.13 8.58
N GLY A 169 16.32 -11.04 7.93
CA GLY A 169 17.68 -10.52 7.94
C GLY A 169 17.89 -9.40 8.95
N ASN A 170 19.04 -8.71 8.85
CA ASN A 170 19.28 -7.49 9.60
C ASN A 170 18.23 -6.44 9.21
N ALA A 171 17.48 -5.94 10.20
CA ALA A 171 16.43 -4.94 9.95
C ALA A 171 16.96 -3.66 9.28
N GLU A 172 18.26 -3.39 9.41
CA GLU A 172 18.90 -2.25 8.75
C GLU A 172 18.91 -2.35 7.21
N ASP A 173 18.81 -3.55 6.63
CA ASP A 173 18.78 -3.74 5.18
C ASP A 173 17.46 -3.26 4.55
N ASN A 174 16.40 -3.17 5.36
CA ASN A 174 15.08 -2.71 4.93
C ASN A 174 14.75 -1.30 5.47
N ARG A 175 15.67 -0.66 6.20
CA ARG A 175 15.42 0.65 6.82
C ARG A 175 15.61 1.77 5.81
N MET A 176 14.57 2.58 5.60
CA MET A 176 14.70 3.87 4.93
C MET A 176 15.43 4.86 5.85
N ARG A 177 16.62 5.33 5.44
CA ARG A 177 17.37 6.38 6.15
C ARG A 177 17.06 7.79 5.67
N ALA A 178 16.37 7.92 4.54
CA ALA A 178 16.02 9.17 3.91
C ALA A 178 14.51 9.26 3.67
N THR A 179 14.03 10.46 3.33
CA THR A 179 12.62 10.72 3.01
C THR A 179 12.15 9.89 1.82
N LEU A 180 10.97 9.28 1.94
CA LEU A 180 10.29 8.59 0.86
C LEU A 180 9.55 9.59 -0.05
N TYR A 181 10.10 9.87 -1.22
CA TYR A 181 9.44 10.68 -2.25
C TYR A 181 8.72 9.78 -3.26
N MET A 182 7.39 9.92 -3.38
CA MET A 182 6.57 9.07 -4.27
C MET A 182 6.24 9.66 -5.63
N GLY A 183 6.58 10.93 -5.91
CA GLY A 183 6.37 11.54 -7.24
C GLY A 183 4.94 11.48 -7.78
N GLY A 184 3.93 11.56 -6.90
CA GLY A 184 2.51 11.46 -7.28
C GLY A 184 1.95 10.04 -7.36
N GLN A 185 2.75 9.01 -7.06
CA GLN A 185 2.30 7.62 -7.00
C GLN A 185 1.52 7.32 -5.70
N THR A 186 0.80 6.20 -5.68
CA THR A 186 -0.01 5.75 -4.55
C THR A 186 0.56 4.46 -3.93
N ILE A 187 0.27 4.25 -2.63
CA ILE A 187 0.51 2.97 -1.94
C ILE A 187 -0.82 2.22 -1.92
N ALA A 188 -1.01 1.25 -2.82
CA ALA A 188 -2.30 0.57 -3.00
C ALA A 188 -2.48 -0.70 -2.13
N GLU A 189 -1.38 -1.36 -1.76
CA GLU A 189 -1.38 -2.64 -1.02
C GLU A 189 -0.68 -2.53 0.34
N GLY A 190 -0.76 -1.35 0.96
CA GLY A 190 -0.22 -1.12 2.29
C GLY A 190 -1.03 -1.83 3.37
N GLY A 191 -0.35 -2.54 4.27
CA GLY A 191 -0.93 -3.01 5.54
C GLY A 191 -0.98 -1.87 6.57
N ASP A 192 -0.55 -2.17 7.80
CA ASP A 192 -0.53 -1.19 8.89
C ASP A 192 0.57 -0.14 8.71
N ILE A 193 0.24 1.12 9.04
CA ILE A 193 1.21 2.21 9.20
C ILE A 193 1.36 2.50 10.70
N GLN A 194 2.46 2.04 11.30
CA GLN A 194 2.77 2.27 12.72
C GLN A 194 3.77 3.42 12.87
N LEU A 195 3.38 4.46 13.60
CA LEU A 195 4.22 5.63 13.86
C LEU A 195 4.71 5.58 15.32
N ALA A 196 5.89 5.01 15.54
CA ALA A 196 6.42 4.69 16.88
C ALA A 196 7.21 5.83 17.56
N THR A 197 7.40 6.97 16.89
CA THR A 197 8.12 8.12 17.48
C THR A 197 7.16 9.04 18.22
N ALA A 198 7.70 9.89 19.10
CA ALA A 198 6.89 10.90 19.78
C ALA A 198 6.33 11.93 18.77
N ASN A 199 5.07 12.36 19.00
CA ASN A 199 4.36 13.38 18.21
C ASN A 199 4.34 13.13 16.68
N PRO A 200 3.90 11.95 16.21
CA PRO A 200 3.82 11.70 14.78
C PRO A 200 2.72 12.55 14.14
N THR A 201 2.98 13.08 12.95
CA THR A 201 2.04 13.94 12.22
C THR A 201 1.71 13.38 10.84
N ILE A 202 0.42 13.32 10.51
CA ILE A 202 -0.07 13.08 9.14
C ILE A 202 -0.75 14.37 8.68
N THR A 203 -0.24 14.98 7.61
CA THR A 203 -0.72 16.29 7.12
C THR A 203 -1.06 16.23 5.63
N ALA A 204 -2.18 16.82 5.24
CA ALA A 204 -2.52 17.13 3.85
C ALA A 204 -2.45 18.65 3.67
N GLN A 205 -1.38 19.15 3.05
CA GLN A 205 -1.15 20.61 2.90
C GLN A 205 -2.15 21.28 1.96
N ASN A 206 -2.55 20.57 0.89
CA ASN A 206 -3.58 20.99 -0.05
C ASN A 206 -4.63 19.88 -0.16
N GLY A 207 -5.89 20.16 0.18
CA GLY A 207 -7.01 19.21 0.02
C GLY A 207 -7.56 18.68 1.35
N SER A 208 -7.94 17.39 1.37
CA SER A 208 -8.52 16.73 2.54
C SER A 208 -7.76 15.44 2.89
N LEU A 209 -7.71 15.12 4.19
CA LEU A 209 -7.32 13.81 4.69
C LEU A 209 -8.59 12.96 4.87
N ASN A 210 -8.74 11.91 4.07
CA ASN A 210 -9.90 11.01 4.14
C ASN A 210 -9.49 9.74 4.90
N LEU A 211 -10.05 9.54 6.09
CA LEU A 211 -9.91 8.30 6.87
C LEU A 211 -11.22 7.52 6.75
N ALA A 212 -11.17 6.33 6.16
CA ALA A 212 -12.36 5.51 5.91
C ALA A 212 -12.05 4.04 6.20
N SER A 213 -13.06 3.33 6.73
CA SER A 213 -13.04 1.88 6.92
C SER A 213 -14.21 1.27 6.15
N ALA A 214 -13.98 0.14 5.49
CA ALA A 214 -15.03 -0.61 4.81
C ALA A 214 -15.92 -1.39 5.79
N THR A 215 -15.44 -1.62 7.02
CA THR A 215 -16.01 -2.60 7.97
C THR A 215 -16.36 -2.02 9.34
N ASN A 216 -16.39 -0.68 9.51
CA ASN A 216 -17.42 0.06 10.26
C ASN A 216 -16.92 1.36 10.92
N ASP A 217 -15.75 1.37 11.57
CA ASP A 217 -15.37 2.53 12.42
C ASP A 217 -13.94 3.05 12.20
N VAL A 218 -13.79 4.37 12.36
CA VAL A 218 -12.50 5.04 12.62
C VAL A 218 -12.47 5.38 14.10
N SER A 219 -11.61 4.72 14.86
CA SER A 219 -11.60 4.83 16.33
C SER A 219 -10.38 5.59 16.86
N ILE A 220 -10.58 6.23 18.00
CA ILE A 220 -9.53 6.87 18.79
C ILE A 220 -9.50 6.14 20.13
N ALA A 221 -8.33 5.64 20.52
CA ALA A 221 -8.19 4.83 21.73
C ALA A 221 -8.55 5.64 23.00
N PRO A 222 -9.07 4.98 24.04
CA PRO A 222 -9.40 5.63 25.31
C PRO A 222 -8.24 6.46 25.88
N GLY A 223 -8.57 7.61 26.47
CA GLY A 223 -7.59 8.53 27.06
C GLY A 223 -6.96 9.53 26.09
N ASN A 224 -7.25 9.44 24.78
CA ASN A 224 -6.79 10.42 23.80
C ASN A 224 -7.85 11.51 23.56
N ILE A 225 -7.40 12.70 23.20
CA ILE A 225 -8.25 13.85 22.92
C ILE A 225 -8.34 14.06 21.40
N LEU A 226 -9.57 14.13 20.88
CA LEU A 226 -9.86 14.60 19.53
C LEU A 226 -10.29 16.07 19.59
N THR A 227 -9.47 16.96 19.03
CA THR A 227 -9.84 18.36 18.84
C THR A 227 -10.25 18.59 17.40
N VAL A 228 -11.45 19.12 17.18
CA VAL A 228 -12.01 19.42 15.86
C VAL A 228 -12.71 20.77 15.92
N ASP A 229 -12.54 21.58 14.88
CA ASP A 229 -13.21 22.89 14.80
C ASP A 229 -14.69 22.73 14.41
N ASN A 230 -14.96 21.88 13.41
CA ASN A 230 -16.31 21.68 12.89
C ASN A 230 -16.54 20.20 12.57
N ILE A 231 -17.69 19.68 12.99
CA ILE A 231 -18.16 18.33 12.65
C ILE A 231 -19.37 18.47 11.74
N LYS A 232 -19.31 17.89 10.53
CA LYS A 232 -20.45 17.81 9.61
C LYS A 232 -21.04 16.40 9.61
N LEU A 233 -22.35 16.30 9.77
CA LEU A 233 -23.06 15.02 9.75
C LEU A 233 -23.71 14.79 8.38
N ARG A 234 -23.13 13.90 7.57
CA ARG A 234 -23.66 13.59 6.21
C ARG A 234 -25.08 13.04 6.25
N THR A 235 -25.40 12.26 7.29
CA THR A 235 -26.74 11.68 7.54
C THR A 235 -27.82 12.73 7.82
N ARG A 236 -27.43 13.97 8.11
CA ARG A 236 -28.32 15.11 8.39
C ARG A 236 -28.15 16.20 7.34
N ASN A 237 -28.13 15.83 6.05
CA ASN A 237 -27.96 16.76 4.92
C ASN A 237 -26.73 17.68 5.05
N ASN A 238 -25.61 17.15 5.56
CA ASN A 238 -24.37 17.88 5.82
C ASN A 238 -24.50 19.05 6.82
N ALA A 239 -25.50 19.02 7.72
CA ALA A 239 -25.61 19.98 8.81
C ALA A 239 -24.37 19.93 9.73
N LEU A 240 -23.98 21.09 10.24
CA LEU A 240 -22.97 21.15 11.30
C LEU A 240 -23.57 20.58 12.59
N LEU A 241 -22.78 19.82 13.33
CA LEU A 241 -23.20 19.30 14.63
C LEU A 241 -23.60 20.45 15.57
N SER A 242 -22.92 21.58 15.50
CA SER A 242 -23.26 22.80 16.25
C SER A 242 -24.69 23.26 16.00
N ASP A 243 -25.17 23.21 14.76
CA ASP A 243 -26.51 23.68 14.38
C ASP A 243 -27.61 22.70 14.83
N LEU A 244 -27.23 21.46 15.12
CA LEU A 244 -28.13 20.40 15.55
C LEU A 244 -28.17 20.25 17.08
N LEU A 245 -27.16 20.75 17.78
CA LEU A 245 -27.13 20.77 19.23
C LEU A 245 -27.92 21.98 19.74
N PRO A 246 -28.66 21.85 20.86
CA PRO A 246 -29.31 23.00 21.46
C PRO A 246 -28.29 24.08 21.84
N ASN A 247 -28.53 25.31 21.39
CA ASN A 247 -27.76 26.50 21.78
C ASN A 247 -28.03 26.92 23.23
N TYR A 248 -28.50 26.01 24.09
CA TYR A 248 -28.71 26.30 25.50
C TYR A 248 -28.33 25.12 26.38
N VAL A 249 -27.84 25.44 27.58
CA VAL A 249 -27.58 24.48 28.65
C VAL A 249 -28.53 24.80 29.80
N GLN A 250 -29.48 23.89 30.06
CA GLN A 250 -30.37 24.02 31.21
C GLN A 250 -29.57 23.97 32.51
N LYS A 251 -29.86 24.88 33.43
CA LYS A 251 -29.20 24.98 34.75
C LYS A 251 -30.11 24.48 35.88
N GLY A 252 -31.42 24.66 35.73
CA GLY A 252 -32.39 24.14 36.69
C GLY A 252 -33.80 24.66 36.42
N THR A 253 -34.75 24.13 37.18
CA THR A 253 -36.16 24.52 37.15
C THR A 253 -36.58 24.86 38.57
N TYR A 254 -37.19 26.03 38.77
CA TYR A 254 -37.59 26.53 40.09
C TYR A 254 -39.11 26.67 40.17
N LEU A 255 -39.69 26.18 41.28
CA LEU A 255 -41.08 26.45 41.63
C LEU A 255 -41.16 27.78 42.39
N VAL A 256 -41.93 28.71 41.88
CA VAL A 256 -41.95 30.10 42.32
C VAL A 256 -43.35 30.70 42.27
N ARG A 257 -43.61 31.68 43.14
CA ARG A 257 -44.90 32.38 43.24
C ARG A 257 -44.76 33.86 42.89
N HIS A 258 -45.89 34.56 42.84
CA HIS A 258 -45.93 36.01 42.71
C HIS A 258 -44.96 36.70 43.69
N GLY A 259 -44.12 37.59 43.17
CA GLY A 259 -43.14 38.36 43.94
C GLY A 259 -41.85 37.61 44.30
N TRP A 260 -41.76 36.30 44.01
CA TRP A 260 -40.55 35.53 44.28
C TRP A 260 -39.48 35.80 43.22
N GLY A 261 -38.23 35.72 43.63
CA GLY A 261 -37.10 35.93 42.74
C GLY A 261 -36.33 34.67 42.41
N VAL A 262 -35.89 34.57 41.16
CA VAL A 262 -35.05 33.49 40.64
C VAL A 262 -33.68 34.06 40.31
N ILE A 263 -32.64 33.51 40.92
CA ILE A 263 -31.25 33.97 40.70
C ILE A 263 -30.82 33.66 39.26
N LYS A 264 -30.21 34.64 38.60
CA LYS A 264 -29.63 34.44 37.27
C LYS A 264 -28.43 33.51 37.36
N PRO A 265 -28.33 32.47 36.51
CA PRO A 265 -27.22 31.53 36.56
C PRO A 265 -25.94 32.19 36.05
N THR A 266 -24.79 31.75 36.55
CA THR A 266 -23.49 32.10 35.97
C THR A 266 -23.26 31.26 34.71
N CYS A 267 -23.12 31.93 33.58
CA CYS A 267 -22.83 31.30 32.29
C CYS A 267 -21.36 31.56 31.92
N SER A 268 -20.60 30.50 31.70
CA SER A 268 -19.21 30.59 31.22
C SER A 268 -19.17 30.89 29.72
N ASN A 269 -18.00 31.28 29.19
CA ASN A 269 -17.71 31.36 27.75
C ASN A 269 -18.74 32.17 26.92
N GLY A 270 -19.17 33.34 27.42
CA GLY A 270 -20.04 34.24 26.68
C GLY A 270 -21.53 33.84 26.64
N GLY A 271 -21.94 32.81 27.38
CA GLY A 271 -23.35 32.47 27.51
C GLY A 271 -24.16 33.56 28.20
N VAL A 272 -25.39 33.77 27.75
CA VAL A 272 -26.33 34.75 28.32
C VAL A 272 -27.36 34.02 29.18
N PRO A 273 -27.56 34.43 30.45
CA PRO A 273 -28.60 33.86 31.29
C PRO A 273 -29.98 34.20 30.71
N LYS A 274 -30.79 33.17 30.50
CA LYS A 274 -32.18 33.28 30.03
C LYS A 274 -33.07 32.41 30.92
N ALA A 275 -34.35 32.77 30.94
CA ALA A 275 -35.36 32.06 31.70
C ALA A 275 -36.66 31.98 30.91
N SER A 276 -37.34 30.85 31.02
CA SER A 276 -38.68 30.62 30.49
C SER A 276 -39.65 30.44 31.66
N LEU A 277 -40.74 31.20 31.68
CA LEU A 277 -41.76 31.18 32.73
C LEU A 277 -43.01 30.51 32.18
N ARG A 278 -43.54 29.56 32.94
CA ARG A 278 -44.77 28.83 32.60
C ARG A 278 -45.61 28.56 33.87
N PRO A 279 -46.94 28.45 33.76
CA PRO A 279 -47.80 28.12 34.90
C PRO A 279 -47.45 26.73 35.46
N GLY A 280 -47.45 26.59 36.78
CA GLY A 280 -47.21 25.32 37.49
C GLY A 280 -48.44 24.41 37.52
N MET A 281 -49.64 25.00 37.52
CA MET A 281 -50.90 24.31 37.30
C MET A 281 -51.91 25.26 36.61
N MET A 282 -52.70 24.74 35.67
CA MET A 282 -53.87 25.43 35.13
C MET A 282 -55.10 24.89 35.88
N SER A 283 -55.45 25.49 37.02
CA SER A 283 -56.66 25.09 37.78
C SER A 283 -57.86 25.87 37.24
N GLY A 284 -58.72 25.22 36.45
CA GLY A 284 -60.00 25.77 36.00
C GLY A 284 -61.15 24.94 36.57
N GLY A 285 -61.88 25.49 37.55
CA GLY A 285 -63.13 24.92 38.06
C GLY A 285 -64.27 25.89 37.81
N TYR A 286 -65.35 25.41 37.19
CA TYR A 286 -66.61 26.14 37.06
C TYR A 286 -67.34 26.08 38.40
N ASP A 287 -67.59 27.23 39.03
CA ASP A 287 -68.35 27.30 40.29
C ASP A 287 -69.79 27.77 39.98
N PRO A 288 -70.81 26.88 40.04
CA PRO A 288 -72.18 27.19 39.66
C PRO A 288 -72.87 27.99 40.76
N GLY A 289 -72.55 29.27 40.85
CA GLY A 289 -73.20 30.17 41.82
C GLY A 289 -72.79 31.64 41.71
N VAL A 290 -71.74 31.96 40.94
CA VAL A 290 -71.19 33.31 40.85
C VAL A 290 -71.41 33.87 39.45
N THR A 291 -72.36 34.79 39.29
CA THR A 291 -72.58 35.53 38.04
C THR A 291 -71.40 36.48 37.82
N GLY A 292 -70.41 36.05 37.04
CA GLY A 292 -69.20 36.82 36.74
C GLY A 292 -67.95 35.99 36.43
N SER A 293 -67.97 34.67 36.63
CA SER A 293 -66.80 33.82 36.39
C SER A 293 -66.70 33.42 34.91
N GLY A 294 -66.11 34.30 34.10
CA GLY A 294 -65.77 34.01 32.72
C GLY A 294 -64.50 34.77 32.32
N ILE A 295 -63.44 34.01 32.03
CA ILE A 295 -62.11 34.42 31.58
C ILE A 295 -61.15 34.80 32.73
N PHE A 296 -60.39 33.81 33.23
CA PHE A 296 -59.15 34.08 33.99
C PHE A 296 -58.01 34.25 32.99
N GLY A 297 -57.71 35.48 32.62
CA GLY A 297 -56.43 35.81 32.02
C GLY A 297 -55.39 35.88 33.12
N PHE A 298 -54.36 35.06 33.00
CA PHE A 298 -53.14 35.19 33.77
C PHE A 298 -52.10 35.87 32.89
N VAL A 299 -51.46 36.92 33.40
CA VAL A 299 -50.30 37.53 32.76
C VAL A 299 -49.08 37.16 33.58
N TYR A 300 -48.20 36.39 32.98
CA TYR A 300 -46.92 36.01 33.56
C TYR A 300 -45.82 36.92 33.01
N ARG A 301 -45.01 37.51 33.88
CA ARG A 301 -43.88 38.34 33.51
C ARG A 301 -42.69 38.01 34.41
N LEU A 302 -41.52 37.86 33.80
CA LEU A 302 -40.25 37.92 34.52
C LEU A 302 -39.72 39.35 34.41
N ILE A 303 -39.65 40.04 35.53
CA ILE A 303 -39.04 41.37 35.61
C ILE A 303 -37.56 41.19 35.92
N ASP A 304 -36.71 41.79 35.10
CA ASP A 304 -35.28 41.87 35.40
C ASP A 304 -35.04 42.79 36.62
N ASN A 305 -34.46 42.24 37.68
CA ASN A 305 -34.02 42.98 38.86
C ASN A 305 -32.54 42.67 39.17
N GLY A 306 -31.67 42.96 38.21
CA GLY A 306 -30.22 42.85 38.38
C GLY A 306 -29.74 41.39 38.42
N SER A 307 -29.43 40.88 39.62
CA SER A 307 -28.94 39.51 39.83
C SER A 307 -30.04 38.44 39.83
N MET A 308 -31.31 38.85 39.78
CA MET A 308 -32.45 37.94 39.83
C MET A 308 -33.56 38.40 38.88
N TRP A 309 -34.42 37.46 38.48
CA TRP A 309 -35.70 37.75 37.85
C TRP A 309 -36.80 37.67 38.89
N ILE A 310 -37.63 38.70 39.01
CA ILE A 310 -38.81 38.67 39.87
C ILE A 310 -40.00 38.18 39.05
N VAL A 311 -40.70 37.20 39.58
CA VAL A 311 -41.91 36.64 38.98
C VAL A 311 -43.07 37.55 39.31
N GLN A 312 -43.67 38.15 38.30
CA GLN A 312 -44.92 38.87 38.41
C GLN A 312 -46.00 38.06 37.72
N THR A 313 -46.99 37.65 38.50
CA THR A 313 -48.25 37.09 38.00
C THR A 313 -49.33 38.15 38.17
N ASP A 314 -50.14 38.39 37.17
CA ASP A 314 -51.35 39.21 37.27
C ASP A 314 -52.56 38.37 36.90
N ILE A 315 -53.65 38.52 37.64
CA ILE A 315 -54.88 37.75 37.45
C ILE A 315 -56.10 38.65 37.65
N TRP A 316 -57.18 38.34 36.95
CA TRP A 316 -58.51 38.87 37.29
C TRP A 316 -59.08 38.08 38.48
N GLY A 317 -58.72 38.50 39.69
CA GLY A 317 -59.10 37.87 40.96
C GLY A 317 -58.59 38.64 42.18
N THR A 318 -58.71 38.04 43.37
CA THR A 318 -58.23 38.63 44.62
C THR A 318 -56.71 38.50 44.78
N ALA A 319 -56.11 39.37 45.60
CA ALA A 319 -54.68 39.31 45.90
C ALA A 319 -54.25 37.97 46.56
N GLU A 320 -55.17 37.32 47.28
CA GLU A 320 -54.93 36.03 47.95
C GLU A 320 -54.84 34.87 46.96
N GLU A 321 -55.67 34.88 45.92
CA GLU A 321 -55.63 33.89 44.83
C GLU A 321 -54.34 34.03 44.02
N ARG A 322 -53.91 35.27 43.75
CA ARG A 322 -52.67 35.57 43.02
C ARG A 322 -51.44 34.98 43.72
N ASN A 323 -51.42 35.00 45.06
CA ASN A 323 -50.31 34.49 45.87
C ASN A 323 -50.28 32.96 46.02
N LYS A 324 -51.35 32.26 45.62
CA LYS A 324 -51.43 30.79 45.63
C LYS A 324 -51.07 30.15 44.29
N LEU A 325 -50.82 30.96 43.26
CA LEU A 325 -50.46 30.48 41.93
C LEU A 325 -48.99 30.09 41.87
N ASP A 326 -48.76 28.78 41.78
CA ASP A 326 -47.45 28.23 41.54
C ASP A 326 -47.08 28.37 40.05
N SER A 327 -45.85 28.82 39.82
CA SER A 327 -45.24 28.98 38.50
C SER A 327 -43.93 28.23 38.44
N LEU A 328 -43.55 27.79 37.24
CA LEU A 328 -42.27 27.14 36.98
C LEU A 328 -41.40 28.06 36.14
N VAL A 329 -40.18 28.28 36.60
CA VAL A 329 -39.15 29.02 35.86
C VAL A 329 -38.02 28.09 35.50
N ASP A 330 -37.89 27.83 34.21
CA ASP A 330 -36.79 27.06 33.62
C ASP A 330 -35.65 28.03 33.30
N VAL A 331 -34.51 27.82 33.96
CA VAL A 331 -33.33 28.70 33.86
C VAL A 331 -32.26 28.00 33.03
N TYR A 332 -31.73 28.71 32.05
CA TYR A 332 -30.74 28.16 31.12
C TYR A 332 -29.72 29.22 30.69
N CYS A 333 -28.53 28.74 30.32
CA CYS A 333 -27.52 29.57 29.65
C CYS A 333 -27.69 29.40 28.15
N TYR A 334 -28.00 30.48 27.45
CA TYR A 334 -28.11 30.52 26.00
C TYR A 334 -26.79 30.96 25.38
N TYR A 335 -26.31 30.26 24.37
CA TYR A 335 -25.08 30.55 23.64
C TYR A 335 -25.47 30.99 22.23
N PRO A 336 -25.41 32.31 21.93
CA PRO A 336 -25.85 32.86 20.65
C PRO A 336 -24.97 32.45 19.48
#